data_AF-A0A357D0C9-F1
#
_entry.id   AF-A0A357D0C9-F1
#
_cell.length_a   1.000
_cell.length_b   1.000
_cell.length_c   1.000
_cell.angle_alpha   90.00
_cell.angle_beta   90.00
_cell.angle_gamma   90.00
#
_symmetry.space_group_name_H-M   'P 1'
#
loop_
_entity.id
_entity.type
_entity.pdbx_description
1 polymer ?
#
loop_
_entity_poly.entity_id
_entity_poly.type
_entity_poly.pdbx_seq_one_letter_code
_entity_poly.pdbx_strand_id
1 'polypeptide(L)'
;MFTLLINIVIYLINKKINRKFLQLINNILMFIVVLLAIFLLITLFLFLLIYTFVSIYDILDLILSNILNEKIAIFVSLFLTLSLCTYLPDKLGMHFLNFLSKFNKKFKLSRFYSIFVKSIKIKSWVYLIAFIFTFISSLELIYGKNIIDAAFWLEIKPYILQVVVAFIAFDRFVKIFKDEIGSILNNIKNIKGFIKDILIDIFRNSKGDAE
;
A
#
# COMPACT_ATOMS: atom_id res chain seq x y z
N MET A 1 -64.75 2.75 -25.85
CA MET A 1 -64.66 4.19 -25.48
C MET A 1 -63.48 4.45 -24.52
N PHE A 2 -63.32 3.69 -23.44
CA PHE A 2 -62.19 3.81 -22.50
C PHE A 2 -60.80 3.59 -23.11
N THR A 3 -60.66 2.64 -24.04
CA THR A 3 -59.41 2.35 -24.76
C THR A 3 -58.93 3.50 -25.65
N LEU A 4 -59.87 4.26 -26.24
CA LEU A 4 -59.55 5.47 -27.02
C LEU A 4 -59.09 6.62 -26.11
N LEU A 5 -59.72 6.80 -24.95
CA LEU A 5 -59.32 7.78 -23.95
C LEU A 5 -57.90 7.52 -23.42
N ILE A 6 -57.59 6.27 -23.10
CA ILE A 6 -56.25 5.86 -22.65
C ILE A 6 -55.20 6.12 -23.75
N ASN A 7 -55.52 5.78 -25.00
CA ASN A 7 -54.61 6.03 -26.13
C ASN A 7 -54.38 7.53 -26.40
N ILE A 8 -55.41 8.37 -26.24
CA ILE A 8 -55.28 9.83 -26.39
C ILE A 8 -54.43 10.41 -25.26
N VAL A 9 -54.61 9.94 -24.02
CA VAL A 9 -53.79 10.36 -22.86
C VAL A 9 -52.33 9.96 -23.05
N ILE A 10 -52.06 8.71 -23.47
CA ILE A 10 -50.70 8.25 -23.78
C ILE A 10 -50.09 9.05 -24.93
N TYR A 11 -50.85 9.32 -25.99
CA TYR A 11 -50.40 10.13 -27.12
C TYR A 11 -50.10 11.58 -26.73
N LEU A 12 -50.91 12.20 -25.86
CA LEU A 12 -50.68 13.54 -25.34
C LEU A 12 -49.45 13.61 -24.42
N ILE A 13 -49.24 12.60 -23.57
CA ILE A 13 -48.02 12.47 -22.74
C ILE A 13 -46.79 12.34 -23.64
N ASN A 14 -46.85 11.48 -24.66
CA ASN A 14 -45.74 11.24 -25.59
C ASN A 14 -45.46 12.46 -26.50
N LYS A 15 -46.47 13.31 -26.76
CA LYS A 15 -46.35 14.54 -27.55
C LYS A 15 -45.83 15.74 -26.72
N LYS A 16 -46.09 15.78 -25.41
CA LYS A 16 -45.64 16.88 -24.52
C LYS A 16 -44.22 16.69 -24.00
N ILE A 17 -43.73 15.46 -23.92
CA ILE A 17 -42.40 15.20 -23.40
C ILE A 17 -41.36 15.44 -24.49
N ASN A 18 -40.61 16.53 -24.35
CA ASN A 18 -39.54 16.88 -25.27
C ASN A 18 -38.47 15.77 -25.24
N ARG A 19 -38.19 15.12 -26.38
CA ARG A 19 -37.20 14.02 -26.48
C ARG A 19 -35.82 14.43 -25.94
N LYS A 20 -35.46 15.71 -26.04
CA LYS A 20 -34.23 16.27 -25.45
C LYS A 20 -34.24 16.24 -23.93
N PHE A 21 -35.40 16.47 -23.29
CA PHE A 21 -35.55 16.41 -21.84
C PHE A 21 -35.46 14.96 -21.33
N LEU A 22 -36.05 14.00 -22.04
CA LEU A 22 -35.87 12.57 -21.74
C LEU A 22 -34.41 12.11 -21.91
N GLN A 23 -33.73 12.57 -22.96
CA GLN A 23 -32.30 12.29 -23.13
C GLN A 23 -31.47 12.89 -21.99
N LEU A 24 -31.82 14.09 -21.52
CA LEU A 24 -31.11 14.74 -20.42
C LEU A 24 -31.33 14.00 -19.09
N ILE A 25 -32.55 13.56 -18.80
CA ILE A 25 -32.85 12.69 -17.65
C ILE A 25 -32.09 11.37 -17.76
N ASN A 26 -32.10 10.73 -18.93
CA ASN A 26 -31.39 9.47 -19.14
C ASN A 26 -29.88 9.61 -18.97
N ASN A 27 -29.29 10.73 -19.44
CA ASN A 27 -27.88 11.02 -19.26
C ASN A 27 -27.53 11.25 -17.77
N ILE A 28 -28.38 11.95 -17.02
CA ILE A 28 -28.20 12.15 -15.57
C ILE A 28 -28.30 10.82 -14.83
N LEU A 29 -29.30 9.99 -15.15
CA LEU A 29 -29.45 8.67 -14.55
C LEU A 29 -28.25 7.77 -14.85
N MET A 30 -27.79 7.73 -16.11
CA MET A 30 -26.59 6.98 -16.50
C MET A 30 -25.35 7.48 -15.75
N PHE A 31 -25.19 8.81 -15.59
CA PHE A 31 -24.08 9.37 -14.82
C PHE A 31 -24.13 8.93 -13.34
N ILE A 32 -25.29 8.97 -12.71
CA ILE A 32 -25.49 8.51 -11.33
C ILE A 32 -25.17 7.01 -11.20
N VAL A 33 -25.63 6.19 -12.15
CA VAL A 33 -25.35 4.73 -12.17
C VAL A 33 -23.85 4.48 -12.30
N VAL A 34 -23.15 5.18 -13.18
CA VAL A 34 -21.69 5.06 -13.33
C VAL A 34 -20.98 5.48 -12.04
N LEU A 35 -21.42 6.56 -11.40
CA LEU A 35 -20.82 7.05 -10.16
C LEU A 35 -21.02 6.07 -8.99
N LEU A 36 -22.22 5.48 -8.89
CA LEU A 36 -22.52 4.39 -7.95
C LEU A 36 -21.68 3.15 -8.24
N ALA A 37 -21.50 2.77 -9.51
CA ALA A 37 -20.66 1.64 -9.89
C ALA A 37 -19.19 1.87 -9.50
N ILE A 38 -18.66 3.08 -9.73
CA ILE A 38 -17.31 3.45 -9.29
C ILE A 38 -17.19 3.38 -7.76
N PHE A 39 -18.17 3.91 -7.04
CA PHE A 39 -18.19 3.86 -5.57
C PHE A 39 -18.20 2.41 -5.04
N LEU A 40 -19.04 1.55 -5.63
CA LEU A 40 -19.08 0.11 -5.33
C LEU A 40 -17.74 -0.57 -5.63
N LEU A 41 -17.09 -0.21 -6.73
CA LEU A 41 -15.80 -0.78 -7.11
C LEU A 41 -14.69 -0.38 -6.12
N ILE A 42 -14.69 0.87 -5.66
CA ILE A 42 -13.77 1.36 -4.62
C ILE A 42 -14.01 0.63 -3.29
N THR A 43 -15.27 0.49 -2.87
CA THR A 43 -15.61 -0.19 -1.61
C THR A 43 -15.27 -1.69 -1.67
N LEU A 44 -15.58 -2.37 -2.78
CA LEU A 44 -15.18 -3.76 -3.01
C LEU A 44 -13.65 -3.91 -2.97
N PHE A 45 -12.92 -2.99 -3.61
CA PHE A 45 -11.45 -2.99 -3.60
C PHE A 45 -10.89 -2.84 -2.18
N LEU A 46 -11.40 -1.89 -1.40
CA LEU A 46 -11.00 -1.71 0.00
C LEU A 46 -11.32 -2.95 0.85
N PHE A 47 -12.49 -3.55 0.64
CA PHE A 47 -12.89 -4.78 1.32
C PHE A 47 -11.92 -5.94 1.00
N LEU A 48 -11.65 -6.17 -0.28
CA LEU A 48 -10.70 -7.20 -0.73
C LEU A 48 -9.29 -6.97 -0.16
N LEU A 49 -8.86 -5.71 -0.09
CA LEU A 49 -7.56 -5.34 0.45
C LEU A 49 -7.47 -5.65 1.95
N ILE A 50 -8.48 -5.26 2.74
CA ILE A 50 -8.55 -5.59 4.17
C ILE A 50 -8.62 -7.11 4.38
N TYR A 51 -9.48 -7.80 3.62
CA TYR A 51 -9.63 -9.25 3.69
C TYR A 51 -8.32 -9.97 3.40
N THR A 52 -7.54 -9.47 2.43
CA THR A 52 -6.21 -10.04 2.11
C THR A 52 -5.26 -9.90 3.30
N PHE A 53 -5.27 -8.76 4.00
CA PHE A 53 -4.43 -8.57 5.19
C PHE A 53 -4.82 -9.48 6.35
N VAL A 54 -6.12 -9.61 6.61
CA VAL A 54 -6.65 -10.55 7.62
C VAL A 54 -6.27 -11.99 7.25
N SER A 55 -6.47 -12.39 5.99
CA SER A 55 -6.11 -13.73 5.53
C SER A 55 -4.61 -14.03 5.67
N ILE A 56 -3.74 -13.06 5.37
CA ILE A 56 -2.29 -13.23 5.57
C ILE A 56 -1.97 -13.42 7.06
N TYR A 57 -2.60 -12.63 7.94
CA TYR A 57 -2.44 -12.77 9.38
C TYR A 57 -2.90 -14.15 9.85
N ASP A 58 -4.12 -14.58 9.50
CA ASP A 58 -4.69 -15.86 9.93
C ASP A 58 -3.83 -17.05 9.47
N ILE A 59 -3.31 -17.01 8.24
CA ILE A 59 -2.40 -18.04 7.71
C ILE A 59 -1.09 -18.06 8.51
N LEU A 60 -0.50 -16.89 8.77
CA LEU A 60 0.74 -16.79 9.54
C LEU A 60 0.55 -17.27 10.97
N ASP A 61 -0.56 -16.90 11.61
CA ASP A 61 -0.89 -17.29 12.97
C ASP A 61 -1.12 -18.78 13.08
N LEU A 62 -1.84 -19.38 12.13
CA LEU A 62 -2.03 -20.83 12.07
C LEU A 62 -0.70 -21.58 11.88
N ILE A 63 0.22 -21.07 11.08
CA ILE A 63 1.54 -21.71 10.89
C ILE A 63 2.41 -21.54 12.14
N LEU A 64 2.44 -20.34 12.72
CA LEU A 64 3.35 -19.99 13.81
C LEU A 64 2.87 -20.52 15.16
N SER A 65 1.56 -20.58 15.42
CA SER A 65 0.99 -21.17 16.65
C SER A 65 1.30 -22.66 16.79
N ASN A 66 1.53 -23.37 15.68
CA ASN A 66 1.97 -24.77 15.69
C ASN A 66 3.43 -24.94 16.14
N ILE A 67 4.24 -23.88 16.13
CA ILE A 67 5.69 -23.94 16.35
C ILE A 67 6.12 -23.11 17.57
N LEU A 68 5.41 -22.02 17.84
CA LEU A 68 5.69 -21.04 18.88
C LEU A 68 4.59 -21.03 19.93
N ASN A 69 4.89 -20.47 21.10
CA ASN A 69 3.86 -20.16 22.09
C ASN A 69 2.83 -19.19 21.49
N GLU A 70 1.55 -19.43 21.73
CA GLU A 70 0.39 -18.67 21.22
C GLU A 70 0.59 -17.15 21.27
N LYS A 71 1.06 -16.61 22.40
CA LYS A 71 1.29 -15.17 22.55
C LYS A 71 2.41 -14.64 21.65
N ILE A 72 3.44 -15.44 21.43
CA ILE A 72 4.58 -15.11 20.57
C ILE A 72 4.16 -15.26 19.10
N ALA A 73 3.37 -16.28 18.78
CA ALA A 73 2.79 -16.47 17.46
C ALA A 73 1.96 -15.25 17.05
N ILE A 74 1.01 -14.82 17.89
CA ILE A 74 0.17 -13.63 17.63
C ILE A 74 1.03 -12.40 17.36
N PHE A 75 2.03 -12.14 18.21
CA PHE A 75 2.96 -11.01 18.04
C PHE A 75 3.73 -11.08 16.71
N VAL A 76 4.36 -12.23 16.41
CA VAL A 76 5.18 -12.41 15.21
C VAL A 76 4.32 -12.36 13.95
N SER A 77 3.13 -12.94 13.97
CA SER A 77 2.16 -12.92 12.86
C SER A 77 1.71 -11.49 12.54
N LEU A 78 1.36 -10.69 13.55
CA LEU A 78 1.03 -9.27 13.37
C LEU A 78 2.21 -8.48 12.81
N PHE A 79 3.41 -8.69 13.37
CA PHE A 79 4.63 -8.02 12.92
C PHE A 79 4.98 -8.34 11.47
N LEU A 80 4.91 -9.62 11.08
CA LEU A 80 5.16 -10.07 9.72
C LEU A 80 4.08 -9.57 8.76
N THR A 81 2.81 -9.60 9.16
CA THR A 81 1.71 -9.07 8.33
C THR A 81 1.93 -7.59 8.05
N LEU A 82 2.19 -6.77 9.08
CA LEU A 82 2.49 -5.34 8.91
C LEU A 82 3.75 -5.10 8.06
N SER A 83 4.78 -5.91 8.23
CA SER A 83 6.01 -5.83 7.44
C SER A 83 5.78 -6.16 5.97
N LEU A 84 5.05 -7.23 5.66
CA LEU A 84 4.67 -7.58 4.30
C LEU A 84 3.81 -6.45 3.70
N CYS A 85 2.79 -5.97 4.41
CA CYS A 85 1.93 -4.88 3.92
C CYS A 85 2.72 -3.59 3.63
N THR A 86 3.75 -3.30 4.42
CA THR A 86 4.50 -2.05 4.30
C THR A 86 5.61 -2.10 3.25
N TYR A 87 6.34 -3.20 3.16
CA TYR A 87 7.55 -3.30 2.33
C TYR A 87 7.34 -4.04 1.01
N LEU A 88 6.34 -4.91 0.92
CA LEU A 88 6.10 -5.76 -0.25
C LEU A 88 5.52 -4.97 -1.45
N PRO A 89 4.56 -4.02 -1.29
CA PRO A 89 4.00 -3.27 -2.42
C PRO A 89 5.05 -2.44 -3.18
N ASP A 90 6.00 -1.88 -2.44
CA ASP A 90 7.08 -1.05 -3.00
C ASP A 90 8.03 -1.90 -3.88
N LYS A 91 8.39 -3.11 -3.42
CA LYS A 91 9.29 -4.02 -4.14
C LYS A 91 8.60 -4.79 -5.25
N LEU A 92 7.45 -5.41 -4.99
CA LEU A 92 6.68 -6.13 -6.01
C LEU A 92 6.23 -5.19 -7.12
N GLY A 93 5.85 -3.97 -6.76
CA GLY A 93 5.54 -2.93 -7.72
C GLY A 93 6.69 -2.62 -8.68
N MET A 94 7.90 -2.41 -8.13
CA MET A 94 9.09 -2.20 -8.98
C MET A 94 9.45 -3.43 -9.82
N HIS A 95 9.32 -4.64 -9.28
CA HIS A 95 9.59 -5.86 -10.04
C HIS A 95 8.57 -6.10 -11.16
N PHE A 96 7.28 -5.85 -10.90
CA PHE A 96 6.22 -5.92 -11.90
C PHE A 96 6.42 -4.88 -13.00
N LEU A 97 6.82 -3.67 -12.64
CA LEU A 97 7.19 -2.64 -13.63
C LEU A 97 8.42 -3.01 -14.45
N ASN A 98 9.44 -3.60 -13.82
CA ASN A 98 10.64 -4.07 -14.51
C ASN A 98 10.37 -5.31 -15.40
N PHE A 99 9.39 -6.13 -15.01
CA PHE A 99 8.89 -7.22 -15.85
C PHE A 99 8.16 -6.64 -17.06
N LEU A 100 7.18 -5.75 -16.85
CA LEU A 100 6.45 -5.09 -17.93
C LEU A 100 7.36 -4.30 -18.89
N SER A 101 8.40 -3.64 -18.38
CA SER A 101 9.35 -2.90 -19.20
C SER A 101 10.22 -3.81 -20.10
N LYS A 102 10.38 -5.09 -19.73
CA LYS A 102 11.02 -6.11 -20.58
C LYS A 102 10.10 -6.62 -21.70
N PHE A 103 8.77 -6.52 -21.55
CA PHE A 103 7.81 -7.05 -22.54
C PHE A 103 7.45 -6.07 -23.66
N ASN A 104 7.50 -4.75 -23.48
CA ASN A 104 7.63 -3.79 -24.60
C ASN A 104 7.83 -2.33 -24.16
N LYS A 105 8.61 -1.59 -24.96
CA LYS A 105 8.91 -0.16 -24.80
C LYS A 105 7.65 0.70 -25.04
N LYS A 106 7.42 1.70 -24.18
CA LYS A 106 6.44 2.84 -24.26
C LYS A 106 5.19 2.80 -23.38
N PHE A 107 5.05 1.90 -22.41
CA PHE A 107 4.01 2.10 -21.39
C PHE A 107 4.45 3.15 -20.35
N LYS A 108 3.90 4.37 -20.43
CA LYS A 108 4.00 5.41 -19.38
C LYS A 108 3.40 4.95 -18.03
N LEU A 109 2.77 3.77 -17.97
CA LEU A 109 2.27 3.14 -16.75
C LEU A 109 3.34 2.99 -15.67
N SER A 110 4.61 2.75 -16.04
CA SER A 110 5.69 2.66 -15.04
C SER A 110 5.95 3.97 -14.30
N ARG A 111 5.82 5.10 -15.01
CA ARG A 111 5.87 6.43 -14.40
C ARG A 111 4.66 6.68 -13.53
N PHE A 112 3.45 6.38 -14.00
CA PHE A 112 2.22 6.57 -13.21
C PHE A 112 2.21 5.69 -11.96
N TYR A 113 2.61 4.43 -12.05
CA TYR A 113 2.70 3.52 -10.92
C TYR A 113 3.80 3.94 -9.95
N SER A 114 4.99 4.33 -10.45
CA SER A 114 6.06 4.84 -9.57
C SER A 114 5.64 6.11 -8.83
N ILE A 115 4.93 7.03 -9.51
CA ILE A 115 4.36 8.22 -8.89
C ILE A 115 3.27 7.81 -7.89
N PHE A 116 2.34 6.93 -8.27
CA PHE A 116 1.24 6.49 -7.41
C PHE A 116 1.74 5.81 -6.12
N VAL A 117 2.67 4.85 -6.24
CA VAL A 117 3.25 4.16 -5.07
C VAL A 117 4.05 5.13 -4.19
N LYS A 118 4.86 6.02 -4.79
CA LYS A 118 5.58 7.06 -4.02
C LYS A 118 4.62 8.07 -3.37
N SER A 119 3.51 8.40 -4.01
CA SER A 119 2.53 9.38 -3.52
C SER A 119 1.65 8.82 -2.43
N ILE A 120 1.28 7.53 -2.49
CA ILE A 120 0.45 6.91 -1.45
C ILE A 120 1.20 6.86 -0.12
N LYS A 121 2.55 6.77 -0.12
CA LYS A 121 3.35 6.65 1.10
C LYS A 121 2.74 5.59 2.05
N ILE A 122 2.60 4.36 1.57
CA ILE A 122 1.94 3.25 2.30
C ILE A 122 2.46 3.14 3.75
N LYS A 123 3.76 3.33 3.96
CA LYS A 123 4.39 3.47 5.28
C LYS A 123 3.68 4.47 6.20
N SER A 124 3.39 5.67 5.71
CA SER A 124 2.71 6.73 6.47
C SER A 124 1.28 6.36 6.82
N TRP A 125 0.56 5.65 5.95
CA TRP A 125 -0.78 5.13 6.27
C TRP A 125 -0.75 4.03 7.32
N VAL A 126 0.21 3.11 7.23
CA VAL A 126 0.40 2.08 8.25
C VAL A 126 0.71 2.72 9.61
N TYR A 127 1.59 3.73 9.64
CA TYR A 127 1.86 4.49 10.88
C TYR A 127 0.64 5.26 11.38
N LEU A 128 -0.18 5.83 10.50
CA LEU A 128 -1.41 6.53 10.89
C LEU A 128 -2.43 5.57 11.49
N ILE A 129 -2.64 4.40 10.86
CA ILE A 129 -3.55 3.36 11.35
C ILE A 129 -3.08 2.82 12.69
N ALA A 130 -1.77 2.53 12.80
CA ALA A 130 -1.13 2.13 14.06
C ALA A 130 -1.33 3.17 15.18
N PHE A 131 -1.18 4.46 14.84
CA PHE A 131 -1.41 5.56 15.77
C PHE A 131 -2.88 5.63 16.21
N ILE A 132 -3.84 5.53 15.28
CA ILE A 132 -5.28 5.52 15.59
C ILE A 132 -5.63 4.36 16.52
N PHE A 133 -5.15 3.14 16.23
CA PHE A 133 -5.42 1.98 17.08
C PHE A 133 -4.78 2.11 18.47
N THR A 134 -3.55 2.63 18.54
CA THR A 134 -2.88 2.93 19.81
C THR A 134 -3.65 3.98 20.61
N PHE A 135 -4.16 5.01 19.94
CA PHE A 135 -4.93 6.08 20.54
C PHE A 135 -6.27 5.56 21.09
N ILE A 136 -7.02 4.78 20.30
CA ILE A 136 -8.26 4.14 20.74
C ILE A 136 -7.99 3.25 21.96
N SER A 137 -6.97 2.41 21.90
CA SER A 137 -6.61 1.53 23.03
C SER A 137 -6.26 2.31 24.30
N SER A 138 -5.58 3.45 24.16
CA SER A 138 -5.25 4.35 25.27
C SER A 138 -6.50 5.03 25.86
N LEU A 139 -7.44 5.47 25.02
CA LEU A 139 -8.72 6.02 25.47
C LEU A 139 -9.54 4.97 26.24
N GLU A 140 -9.63 3.75 25.72
CA GLU A 140 -10.34 2.65 26.37
C GLU A 140 -9.76 2.36 27.77
N LEU A 141 -8.44 2.48 27.92
CA LEU A 141 -7.74 2.28 29.19
C LEU A 141 -8.03 3.40 30.19
N ILE A 142 -8.05 4.66 29.75
CA ILE A 142 -8.35 5.83 30.59
C ILE A 142 -9.81 5.82 31.07
N TYR A 143 -10.75 5.52 30.16
CA TYR A 143 -12.19 5.51 30.48
C TYR A 143 -12.69 4.21 31.10
N GLY A 144 -11.84 3.17 31.17
CA GLY A 144 -12.20 1.87 31.72
C GLY A 144 -13.32 1.15 30.96
N LYS A 145 -13.54 1.49 29.68
CA LYS A 145 -14.62 0.96 28.85
C LYS A 145 -14.11 0.67 27.44
N ASN A 146 -14.51 -0.46 26.88
CA ASN A 146 -14.25 -0.79 25.48
C ASN A 146 -15.12 0.10 24.57
N ILE A 147 -14.47 0.74 23.61
CA ILE A 147 -15.07 1.52 22.53
C ILE A 147 -15.39 0.58 21.35
N ILE A 148 -14.51 -0.39 21.08
CA ILE A 148 -14.72 -1.44 20.07
C ILE A 148 -14.95 -2.76 20.80
N ASP A 149 -16.16 -3.29 20.72
CA ASP A 149 -16.55 -4.54 21.40
C ASP A 149 -16.63 -5.69 20.39
N ALA A 150 -15.48 -6.03 19.82
CA ALA A 150 -15.32 -7.14 18.88
C ALA A 150 -14.27 -8.12 19.44
N ALA A 151 -14.58 -9.43 19.45
CA ALA A 151 -13.72 -10.45 20.05
C ALA A 151 -12.28 -10.41 19.51
N PHE A 152 -12.13 -10.35 18.18
CA PHE A 152 -10.85 -10.22 17.50
C PHE A 152 -10.06 -8.97 17.94
N TRP A 153 -10.75 -7.83 18.13
CA TRP A 153 -10.12 -6.60 18.59
C TRP A 153 -9.57 -6.77 20.00
N LEU A 154 -10.36 -7.32 20.92
CA LEU A 154 -9.97 -7.48 22.32
C LEU A 154 -8.77 -8.41 22.49
N GLU A 155 -8.65 -9.42 21.64
CA GLU A 155 -7.55 -10.37 21.63
C GLU A 155 -6.25 -9.77 21.11
N ILE A 156 -6.30 -8.99 20.04
CA ILE A 156 -5.12 -8.41 19.37
C ILE A 156 -4.68 -7.09 20.00
N LYS A 157 -5.60 -6.32 20.56
CA LYS A 157 -5.38 -5.01 21.19
C LYS A 157 -4.13 -4.91 22.10
N PRO A 158 -3.82 -5.88 22.98
CA PRO A 158 -2.64 -5.80 23.86
C PRO A 158 -1.32 -5.83 23.09
N TYR A 159 -1.30 -6.50 21.94
CA TYR A 159 -0.11 -6.73 21.14
C TYR A 159 0.15 -5.60 20.13
N ILE A 160 -0.89 -4.85 19.72
CA ILE A 160 -0.77 -3.76 18.73
C ILE A 160 0.31 -2.75 19.13
N LEU A 161 0.29 -2.26 20.37
CA LEU A 161 1.27 -1.26 20.82
C LEU A 161 2.70 -1.78 20.68
N GLN A 162 2.95 -3.01 21.15
CA GLN A 162 4.26 -3.63 21.14
C GLN A 162 4.75 -3.88 19.70
N VAL A 163 3.85 -4.34 18.84
CA VAL A 163 4.14 -4.57 17.42
C VAL A 163 4.46 -3.26 16.70
N VAL A 164 3.70 -2.19 16.97
CA VAL A 164 3.94 -0.86 16.36
C VAL A 164 5.29 -0.30 16.78
N VAL A 165 5.65 -0.40 18.07
CA VAL A 165 6.96 0.03 18.58
C VAL A 165 8.08 -0.79 17.95
N ALA A 166 7.94 -2.12 17.92
CA ALA A 166 8.91 -3.02 17.28
C ALA A 166 9.08 -2.72 15.80
N PHE A 167 7.98 -2.42 15.10
CA PHE A 167 7.98 -2.06 13.69
C PHE A 167 8.70 -0.73 13.41
N ILE A 168 8.47 0.30 14.23
CA ILE A 168 9.17 1.59 14.13
C ILE A 168 10.67 1.42 14.43
N ALA A 169 11.01 0.66 15.46
CA ALA A 169 12.40 0.37 15.81
C ALA A 169 13.11 -0.37 14.67
N PHE A 170 12.45 -1.35 14.07
CA PHE A 170 12.95 -2.07 12.90
C PHE A 170 13.13 -1.16 11.67
N ASP A 171 12.16 -0.29 11.33
CA ASP A 171 12.32 0.64 10.20
C ASP A 171 13.48 1.62 10.42
N ARG A 172 13.71 2.08 11.66
CA ARG A 172 14.88 2.90 12.00
C ARG A 172 16.18 2.11 11.88
N PHE A 173 16.23 0.89 12.38
CA PHE A 173 17.39 0.01 12.24
C PHE A 173 17.75 -0.22 10.77
N VAL A 174 16.76 -0.52 9.92
CA VAL A 174 16.96 -0.72 8.48
C VAL A 174 17.51 0.55 7.80
N LYS A 175 17.10 1.75 8.22
CA LYS A 175 17.65 3.00 7.68
C LYS A 175 19.12 3.18 8.07
N ILE A 176 19.42 3.08 9.36
CA ILE A 176 20.79 3.20 9.88
C ILE A 176 21.71 2.20 9.17
N PHE A 177 21.27 0.95 9.06
CA PHE A 177 22.03 -0.11 8.40
C PHE A 177 22.30 0.18 6.91
N LYS A 178 21.33 0.75 6.19
CA LYS A 178 21.53 1.15 4.78
C LYS A 178 22.52 2.29 4.64
N ASP A 179 22.46 3.27 5.53
CA ASP A 179 23.33 4.43 5.51
C ASP A 179 24.78 4.02 5.83
N GLU A 180 24.97 3.13 6.80
CA GLU A 180 26.27 2.53 7.13
C GLU A 180 26.84 1.70 5.98
N ILE A 181 26.04 0.82 5.36
CA ILE A 181 26.49 0.07 4.18
C ILE A 181 26.86 1.00 3.02
N GLY A 182 26.08 2.06 2.80
CA GLY A 182 26.37 3.07 1.79
C GLY A 182 27.71 3.75 2.04
N SER A 183 27.97 4.12 3.30
CA SER A 183 29.26 4.69 3.75
C SER A 183 30.43 3.73 3.52
N ILE A 184 30.27 2.46 3.91
CA ILE A 184 31.31 1.42 3.72
C ILE A 184 31.61 1.22 2.24
N LEU A 185 30.59 1.12 1.39
CA LEU A 185 30.77 0.97 -0.06
C LEU A 185 31.46 2.19 -0.68
N ASN A 186 31.19 3.39 -0.17
CA ASN A 186 31.84 4.61 -0.64
C ASN A 186 33.31 4.65 -0.21
N ASN A 187 33.62 4.23 1.02
CA ASN A 187 34.99 4.10 1.50
C ASN A 187 35.78 3.08 0.68
N ILE A 188 35.19 1.93 0.34
CA ILE A 188 35.83 0.94 -0.54
C ILE A 188 36.10 1.52 -1.94
N LYS A 189 35.17 2.29 -2.50
CA LYS A 189 35.38 2.97 -3.79
C LYS A 189 36.52 3.99 -3.72
N ASN A 190 36.60 4.77 -2.64
CA ASN A 190 37.66 5.75 -2.45
C ASN A 190 39.03 5.08 -2.28
N ILE A 191 39.11 3.98 -1.53
CA ILE A 191 40.34 3.18 -1.40
C ILE A 191 40.75 2.61 -2.76
N LYS A 192 39.80 2.09 -3.55
CA LYS A 192 40.09 1.59 -4.91
C LYS A 192 40.57 2.70 -5.84
N GLY A 193 40.01 3.90 -5.75
CA GLY A 193 40.47 5.09 -6.48
C GLY A 193 41.90 5.45 -6.09
N PHE A 194 42.18 5.54 -4.79
CA PHE A 194 43.50 5.83 -4.25
C PHE A 194 44.57 4.83 -4.68
N ILE A 195 44.27 3.52 -4.65
CA ILE A 195 45.20 2.47 -5.14
C ILE A 195 45.47 2.63 -6.64
N LYS A 196 44.45 2.99 -7.43
CA LYS A 196 44.59 3.21 -8.86
C LYS A 196 45.49 4.41 -9.16
N ASP A 197 45.35 5.50 -8.40
CA ASP A 197 46.15 6.70 -8.58
C ASP A 197 47.62 6.46 -8.19
N ILE A 198 47.88 5.73 -7.09
CA ILE A 198 49.23 5.29 -6.72
C ILE A 198 49.87 4.44 -7.81
N LEU A 199 49.13 3.48 -8.38
CA LEU A 199 49.65 2.64 -9.45
C LEU A 199 49.98 3.47 -10.70
N ILE A 200 49.16 4.46 -11.05
CA ILE A 200 49.42 5.36 -12.17
C ILE A 200 50.68 6.19 -11.93
N ASP A 201 50.87 6.73 -10.72
CA ASP A 201 52.05 7.52 -10.38
C ASP A 201 53.34 6.67 -10.39
N ILE A 202 53.29 5.43 -9.90
CA ILE A 202 54.42 4.49 -9.98
C ILE A 202 54.79 4.20 -11.44
N PHE A 203 53.80 3.92 -12.30
CA PHE A 203 54.03 3.66 -13.73
C PHE A 203 54.52 4.90 -14.50
N ARG A 204 54.19 6.10 -14.03
CA ARG A 204 54.61 7.36 -14.64
C ARG A 204 56.05 7.69 -14.28
N ASN A 205 56.44 7.47 -13.02
CA ASN A 205 57.83 7.64 -12.57
C ASN A 205 58.77 6.60 -13.20
N SER A 206 58.33 5.34 -13.36
CA SER A 206 59.16 4.31 -14.00
C SER A 206 59.45 4.55 -15.49
N LYS A 207 58.76 5.49 -16.13
CA LYS A 207 59.01 5.91 -17.53
C LYS A 207 59.87 7.17 -17.63
N GLY A 208 59.95 7.99 -16.58
CA GLY A 208 60.76 9.21 -16.55
C GLY A 208 62.24 8.95 -16.27
N ASP A 209 62.58 7.83 -15.65
CA ASP A 209 63.95 7.45 -15.29
C ASP A 209 64.67 6.63 -16.40
N ALA A 210 64.10 6.56 -17.61
CA ALA A 210 64.62 5.80 -18.75
C ALA A 210 65.10 6.68 -19.94
N GLU A 211 65.23 7.99 -19.73
CA GLU A 211 65.93 8.94 -20.62
C GLU A 211 67.27 9.35 -20.00
#